data_AF-A0A2R3ZB48-F1
#
_entry.id   AF-A0A2R3ZB48-F1
#
_cell.length_a   1.000
_cell.length_b   1.000
_cell.length_c   1.000
_cell.angle_alpha   90.00
_cell.angle_beta   90.00
_cell.angle_gamma   90.00
#
_symmetry.space_group_name_H-M   'P 1'
#
loop_
_entity.id
_entity.type
_entity.pdbx_description
1 polymer ?
#
loop_
_entity_poly.entity_id
_entity_poly.type
_entity_poly.pdbx_seq_one_letter_code
_entity_poly.pdbx_strand_id
1 'polypeptide(L)'
;MLDFFFYNEISPKEKLGPTGRTIEASIKKRINAVIAIMRDMEKSQTKPTVAMLESLFQTEEPKKKPLILEKKILQEKNEVGFREKLNDNSEL
;
A
#
# COMPACT_ATOMS: atom_id res chain seq x y z
N MET A 1 25.39 13.45 -35.33
CA MET A 1 25.51 12.20 -34.53
C MET A 1 25.72 12.49 -33.05
N LEU A 2 26.61 13.43 -32.66
CA LEU A 2 26.74 13.84 -31.26
C LEU A 2 25.48 14.57 -30.73
N ASP A 3 24.80 15.33 -31.59
CA ASP A 3 23.60 16.08 -31.20
C ASP A 3 22.45 15.17 -30.76
N PHE A 4 22.38 13.94 -31.28
CA PHE A 4 21.38 12.95 -30.85
C PHE A 4 21.50 12.64 -29.36
N PHE A 5 22.73 12.43 -28.87
CA PHE A 5 22.99 12.17 -27.46
C PHE A 5 22.68 13.39 -26.59
N PHE A 6 22.95 14.59 -27.10
CA PHE A 6 22.62 15.83 -26.41
C PHE A 6 21.11 16.05 -26.30
N TYR A 7 20.36 15.92 -27.39
CA TYR A 7 18.91 16.14 -27.41
C TYR A 7 18.12 15.06 -26.65
N ASN A 8 18.63 13.84 -26.56
CA ASN A 8 17.98 12.75 -25.83
C ASN A 8 18.54 12.58 -24.40
N GLU A 9 19.49 13.42 -24.00
CA GLU A 9 20.15 13.38 -22.68
C GLU A 9 20.76 12.00 -22.34
N ILE A 10 21.23 11.27 -23.35
CA ILE A 10 21.81 9.94 -23.20
C ILE A 10 23.31 10.04 -23.34
N SER A 11 24.07 9.38 -22.46
CA SER A 11 25.53 9.35 -22.63
C SER A 11 25.93 8.47 -23.81
N PRO A 12 26.85 8.91 -24.70
CA PRO A 12 27.37 8.08 -25.80
C PRO A 12 28.07 6.80 -25.33
N LYS A 13 28.43 6.72 -24.04
CA LYS A 13 29.06 5.55 -23.41
C LYS A 13 28.05 4.65 -22.70
N GLU A 14 26.77 5.02 -22.66
CA GLU A 14 25.74 4.30 -21.94
C GLU A 14 25.32 3.03 -22.66
N LYS A 15 25.34 1.90 -21.95
CA LYS A 15 24.91 0.61 -22.48
C LYS A 15 23.42 0.44 -22.21
N LEU A 16 22.61 0.87 -23.17
CA LEU A 16 21.13 0.74 -23.13
C LEU A 16 20.64 -0.72 -23.28
N GLY A 17 21.54 -1.63 -23.66
CA GLY A 17 21.19 -3.02 -23.92
C GLY A 17 20.41 -3.20 -25.22
N PRO A 18 20.13 -4.45 -25.62
CA PRO A 18 19.51 -4.76 -26.91
C PRO A 18 18.01 -4.42 -26.98
N THR A 19 17.35 -4.13 -25.85
CA THR A 19 15.90 -3.88 -25.80
C THR A 19 15.55 -2.98 -24.63
N GLY A 20 14.57 -2.08 -24.77
CA GLY A 20 14.12 -1.20 -23.66
C GLY A 20 13.76 -1.94 -22.36
N ARG A 21 13.39 -3.22 -22.44
CA ARG A 21 13.13 -4.10 -21.28
C ARG A 21 14.35 -4.26 -20.35
N THR A 22 15.58 -4.24 -20.88
CA THR A 22 16.78 -4.33 -20.04
C THR A 22 17.00 -3.05 -19.23
N ILE A 23 16.68 -1.90 -19.82
CA ILE A 23 16.72 -0.60 -19.14
C ILE A 23 15.68 -0.60 -18.01
N GLU A 24 14.44 -0.99 -18.29
CA GLU A 24 13.37 -1.07 -17.31
C GLU A 24 13.75 -1.95 -16.10
N ALA A 25 14.29 -3.14 -16.36
CA ALA A 25 14.75 -4.05 -15.30
C ALA A 25 15.87 -3.43 -14.45
N SER A 26 16.81 -2.72 -15.09
CA SER A 26 17.91 -2.04 -14.39
C SER A 26 17.41 -0.89 -13.50
N ILE A 27 16.46 -0.09 -14.00
CA ILE A 27 15.85 1.02 -13.26
C ILE A 27 15.05 0.47 -12.08
N LYS A 28 14.24 -0.57 -12.29
CA LYS A 28 13.46 -1.21 -11.23
C LYS A 28 14.36 -1.73 -10.10
N LYS A 29 15.51 -2.35 -10.44
CA LYS A 29 16.48 -2.82 -9.45
C LYS A 29 17.09 -1.65 -8.66
N ARG A 30 17.42 -0.54 -9.32
CA ARG A 30 17.96 0.66 -8.67
C ARG A 30 16.94 1.30 -7.72
N ILE A 31 15.69 1.45 -8.16
CA ILE A 31 14.61 2.00 -7.32
C ILE A 31 14.40 1.12 -6.08
N ASN A 32 14.34 -0.21 -6.24
CA ASN A 32 14.21 -1.12 -5.10
C ASN A 32 15.37 -0.99 -4.10
N ALA A 33 16.60 -0.79 -4.59
CA ALA A 33 17.76 -0.57 -3.73
C ALA A 33 17.65 0.76 -2.97
N VAL A 34 17.24 1.85 -3.63
CA VAL A 34 17.02 3.15 -2.98
C VAL A 34 15.93 3.05 -1.90
N ILE A 35 14.82 2.38 -2.18
CA ILE A 35 13.76 2.13 -1.19
C ILE A 35 14.30 1.35 0.01
N ALA A 36 15.13 0.33 -0.22
CA ALA A 36 15.72 -0.46 0.86
C ALA A 36 16.65 0.41 1.74
N ILE A 37 17.47 1.26 1.14
CA ILE A 37 18.36 2.19 1.86
C ILE A 37 17.54 3.19 2.68
N MET A 38 16.54 3.84 2.07
CA MET A 38 15.67 4.77 2.78
C MET A 38 14.94 4.11 3.95
N ARG A 39 14.46 2.87 3.77
CA ARG A 39 13.79 2.11 4.84
C ARG A 39 14.75 1.71 5.96
N ASP A 40 16.01 1.43 5.64
CA ASP A 40 17.02 1.11 6.65
C ASP A 40 17.41 2.35 7.46
N MET A 41 17.61 3.49 6.80
CA MET A 41 17.78 4.79 7.45
C MET A 41 16.58 5.14 8.35
N GLU A 42 15.37 4.88 7.86
CA GLU A 42 14.14 5.13 8.62
C GLU A 42 14.10 4.30 9.92
N LYS A 43 14.48 3.01 9.84
CA LYS A 43 14.51 2.10 10.99
C LYS A 43 15.61 2.42 11.99
N SER A 44 16.81 2.72 11.51
CA SER A 44 18.01 2.86 12.34
C SER A 44 18.14 4.24 12.98
N GLN A 45 17.76 5.31 12.26
CA GLN A 45 17.99 6.68 12.70
C GLN A 45 16.69 7.40 13.03
N THR A 46 15.75 7.50 12.09
CA THR A 46 14.63 8.44 12.26
C THR A 46 13.53 7.92 13.19
N LYS A 47 13.17 6.63 13.12
CA LYS A 47 12.16 6.02 14.00
C LYS A 47 12.49 6.10 15.49
N PRO A 48 13.67 5.68 15.97
CA PRO A 48 13.97 5.78 17.39
C PRO A 48 13.99 7.24 17.86
N THR A 49 14.50 8.18 17.06
CA THR A 49 14.49 9.60 17.41
C THR A 49 13.07 10.14 17.54
N VAL A 50 12.18 9.79 16.61
CA VAL A 50 10.76 10.16 16.70
C VAL A 50 10.14 9.58 17.97
N ALA A 51 10.34 8.29 18.25
CA ALA A 51 9.80 7.65 19.46
C ALA A 51 10.34 8.27 20.76
N MET A 52 11.62 8.66 20.79
CA MET A 52 12.22 9.37 21.92
C MET A 52 11.59 10.75 22.11
N LEU A 53 11.42 11.52 21.03
CA LEU A 53 10.75 12.82 21.09
C LEU A 53 9.30 12.69 21.56
N GLU A 54 8.55 11.72 21.01
CA GLU A 54 7.18 11.42 21.43
C GLU A 54 7.11 11.06 22.92
N SER A 55 8.09 10.30 23.42
CA SER A 55 8.21 9.94 24.84
C SER A 55 8.49 11.16 25.74
N LEU A 56 9.33 12.10 25.27
CA LEU A 56 9.65 13.33 26.00
C LEU A 56 8.46 14.28 26.08
N PHE A 57 7.70 14.41 25.00
CA PHE A 57 6.55 15.31 24.94
C PHE A 57 5.27 14.71 25.53
N GLN A 58 5.29 13.44 25.98
CA GLN A 58 4.10 12.70 26.41
C GLN A 58 2.94 12.86 25.42
N THR A 59 3.26 13.03 24.13
CA THR A 59 2.26 13.08 23.08
C THR A 59 1.57 11.74 23.12
N GLU A 60 0.34 11.72 23.64
CA GLU A 60 -0.53 10.55 23.60
C GLU A 60 -0.48 10.02 22.18
N GLU A 61 -0.20 8.72 22.01
CA GLU A 61 -0.21 8.08 20.69
C GLU A 61 -1.47 8.55 19.95
N PRO A 62 -1.36 9.07 18.71
CA PRO A 62 -2.54 9.51 17.98
C PRO A 62 -3.50 8.33 17.93
N LYS A 63 -4.65 8.44 18.61
CA LYS A 63 -5.66 7.38 18.71
C LYS A 63 -5.84 6.77 17.33
N LYS A 64 -5.40 5.52 17.16
CA LYS A 64 -5.50 4.80 15.88
C LYS A 64 -6.98 4.83 15.49
N LYS A 65 -7.34 5.69 14.54
CA LYS A 65 -8.71 5.77 14.05
C LYS A 65 -9.07 4.37 13.56
N PRO A 66 -10.13 3.75 14.07
CA PRO A 66 -10.50 2.41 13.63
C PRO A 66 -10.69 2.46 12.11
N LEU A 67 -10.07 1.53 11.40
CA LEU A 67 -10.23 1.42 9.96
C LEU A 67 -11.67 0.97 9.70
N ILE A 68 -12.52 1.90 9.23
CA ILE A 68 -13.89 1.58 8.83
C ILE A 68 -13.80 0.79 7.53
N LEU A 69 -13.90 -0.54 7.63
CA LEU A 69 -14.01 -1.42 6.48
C LEU A 69 -15.50 -1.63 6.18
N GLU A 70 -15.92 -1.29 4.97
CA GLU A 70 -17.25 -1.68 4.49
C GLU A 70 -17.33 -3.20 4.45
N LYS A 71 -18.27 -3.77 5.21
CA LYS A 71 -18.69 -5.15 4.97
C LYS A 71 -19.27 -5.17 3.56
N LYS A 72 -18.57 -5.81 2.62
CA LYS A 72 -19.18 -6.13 1.33
C LYS A 72 -20.40 -6.99 1.64
N ILE A 73 -21.57 -6.40 1.44
CA ILE A 73 -22.84 -7.13 1.44
C ILE A 73 -22.73 -8.04 0.22
N LEU A 74 -22.24 -9.27 0.43
CA LEU A 74 -22.56 -10.35 -0.47
C LEU A 74 -24.08 -10.39 -0.49
N GLN A 75 -24.65 -10.04 -1.64
CA GLN A 75 -26.05 -10.24 -1.93
C GLN A 75 -26.29 -11.75 -1.92
N GLU A 76 -26.40 -12.37 -0.75
CA GLU A 76 -27.12 -13.62 -0.62
C GLU A 76 -28.60 -13.28 -0.75
N LYS A 77 -29.00 -13.28 -2.02
CA LYS A 77 -30.32 -13.55 -2.55
C LYS A 77 -31.26 -14.09 -1.48
N ASN A 78 -32.32 -13.32 -1.20
CA ASN A 78 -33.44 -13.73 -0.38
C ASN A 78 -33.94 -15.13 -0.74
N GLU A 79 -33.71 -16.11 0.13
CA GLU A 79 -34.51 -17.33 0.17
C GLU A 79 -35.24 -17.34 1.52
N VAL A 80 -36.41 -16.71 1.52
CA VAL A 80 -37.37 -16.72 2.64
C VAL A 80 -37.85 -18.15 2.86
N GLY A 81 -37.52 -18.72 4.01
CA GLY A 81 -37.81 -20.12 4.34
C GLY A 81 -38.47 -20.33 5.70
N PHE A 82 -39.33 -19.42 6.17
CA PHE A 82 -40.22 -19.70 7.30
C PHE A 82 -41.65 -19.23 6.99
N ARG A 83 -42.60 -20.18 6.98
CA ARG A 83 -44.05 -19.91 7.00
C ARG A 83 -44.57 -20.15 8.40
N GLU A 84 -45.27 -19.18 8.96
CA GLU A 84 -46.00 -19.30 10.22
C GLU A 84 -47.22 -20.20 10.01
N LYS A 85 -47.43 -21.20 10.88
CA LYS A 85 -48.70 -21.93 10.96
C LYS A 85 -49.58 -21.19 11.96
N LEU A 86 -50.74 -20.72 11.50
CA LEU A 86 -51.80 -20.21 12.38
C LEU A 86 -52.27 -21.34 13.30
N ASN A 87 -52.16 -21.14 14.61
CA ASN A 87 -52.80 -21.98 15.61
C ASN A 87 -54.06 -21.23 16.04
N ASP A 88 -55.23 -21.74 15.67
CA ASP A 88 -56.50 -21.20 16.14
C ASP A 88 -56.60 -21.44 17.65
N ASN A 89 -56.63 -20.34 18.40
CA ASN A 89 -57.01 -20.36 19.81
C ASN A 89 -58.49 -20.75 19.90
N SER A 90 -58.80 -21.94 20.40
CA SER A 90 -60.10 -22.21 21.01
C SER A 90 -59.95 -22.06 22.52
N GLU A 91 -60.16 -20.83 23.00
CA GLU A 91 -60.53 -20.52 24.38
C GLU A 91 -61.87 -21.20 24.71
N LEU A 92 -61.91 -21.95 25.82
CA LEU A 92 -63.01 -22.04 26.79
C LEU A 92 -62.63 -22.96 27.95
#